data_AF-A0A5P9PDL3-F1
#
_entry.id   AF-A0A5P9PDL3-F1
#
_cell.length_a   1.000
_cell.length_b   1.000
_cell.length_c   1.000
_cell.angle_alpha   90.00
_cell.angle_beta   90.00
_cell.angle_gamma   90.00
#
_symmetry.space_group_name_H-M   'P 1'
#
loop_
_entity.id
_entity.type
_entity.pdbx_description
1 polymer ?
#
loop_
_entity_poly.entity_id
_entity_poly.type
_entity_poly.pdbx_seq_one_letter_code
_entity_poly.pdbx_strand_id
1 'polypeptide(L)'
;MYPPEWKSALVRLRADSADIVEVLQGVRAEYPEFGAERMRASMALRESLGLPVRQLHMVVGWLEGNIDDDALRAAVPLTEA
;
A
#
# COMPACT_ATOMS: atom_id res chain seq x y z
N MET A 1 -11.63 10.61 -5.89
CA MET A 1 -11.91 10.40 -4.45
C MET A 1 -11.82 8.91 -4.18
N TYR A 2 -11.16 8.51 -3.10
CA TYR A 2 -11.03 7.11 -2.66
C TYR A 2 -11.83 6.92 -1.35
N PRO A 3 -12.21 5.68 -0.99
CA PRO A 3 -12.96 5.42 0.24
C PRO A 3 -12.15 5.79 1.50
N PRO A 4 -12.70 6.60 2.43
CA PRO A 4 -11.96 7.07 3.61
C PRO A 4 -11.49 5.92 4.53
N GLU A 5 -12.21 4.80 4.53
CA GLU A 5 -11.86 3.58 5.27
C GLU A 5 -10.49 3.02 4.85
N TRP A 6 -10.09 3.16 3.59
CA TRP A 6 -8.77 2.70 3.13
C TRP A 6 -7.65 3.50 3.78
N LYS A 7 -7.84 4.81 3.94
CA LYS A 7 -6.87 5.66 4.65
C LYS A 7 -6.75 5.24 6.11
N SER A 8 -7.89 5.05 6.78
CA SER A 8 -7.90 4.58 8.17
C SER A 8 -7.22 3.22 8.33
N ALA A 9 -7.48 2.28 7.44
CA ALA A 9 -6.86 0.96 7.45
C ALA A 9 -5.35 1.02 7.20
N LEU A 10 -4.91 1.79 6.18
CA LEU A 10 -3.49 1.98 5.88
C LEU A 10 -2.72 2.59 7.05
N VAL A 11 -3.28 3.61 7.70
CA VAL A 11 -2.64 4.24 8.87
C VAL A 11 -2.58 3.29 10.05
N ARG A 12 -3.68 2.59 10.35
CA ARG A 12 -3.73 1.61 11.45
C ARG A 12 -2.73 0.48 11.23
N LEU A 13 -2.79 -0.18 10.08
CA LEU A 13 -1.92 -1.33 9.77
C LEU A 13 -0.45 -0.94 9.70
N ARG A 14 -0.13 0.27 9.22
CA ARG A 14 1.25 0.80 9.26
C ARG A 14 1.73 1.08 10.69
N ALA A 15 0.83 1.39 11.62
CA ALA A 15 1.20 1.54 13.02
C ALA A 15 1.49 0.18 13.69
N ASP A 16 0.84 -0.88 13.21
CA ASP A 16 0.99 -2.25 13.73
C ASP A 16 2.11 -3.06 13.04
N SER A 17 2.47 -2.73 11.79
CA SER A 17 3.49 -3.42 11.01
C SER A 17 4.46 -2.46 10.30
N ALA A 18 5.75 -2.78 10.41
CA ALA A 18 6.83 -2.12 9.69
C ALA A 18 7.09 -2.74 8.29
N ASP A 19 6.28 -3.70 7.84
CA ASP A 19 6.40 -4.31 6.50
C ASP A 19 5.30 -3.79 5.58
N ILE A 20 5.70 -3.13 4.49
CA ILE A 20 4.77 -2.63 3.47
C ILE A 20 3.92 -3.74 2.85
N VAL A 21 4.47 -4.94 2.69
CA VAL A 21 3.75 -6.07 2.10
C VAL A 21 2.65 -6.52 3.05
N GLU A 22 2.94 -6.64 4.35
CA GLU A 22 1.93 -6.99 5.35
C GLU A 22 0.82 -5.93 5.44
N VAL A 23 1.17 -4.64 5.40
CA VAL A 23 0.20 -3.55 5.38
C VAL A 23 -0.72 -3.67 4.15
N LEU A 24 -0.15 -3.84 2.96
CA LEU A 24 -0.93 -3.92 1.71
C LEU A 24 -1.78 -5.19 1.63
N GLN A 25 -1.25 -6.33 2.08
CA GLN A 25 -2.00 -7.58 2.16
C GLN A 25 -3.14 -7.49 3.17
N GLY A 26 -2.92 -6.86 4.33
CA GLY A 26 -3.95 -6.61 5.34
C GLY A 26 -5.08 -5.72 4.80
N VAL A 27 -4.74 -4.60 4.16
CA VAL A 27 -5.77 -3.74 3.52
C VAL A 27 -6.52 -4.50 2.43
N ARG A 28 -5.83 -5.28 1.61
CA ARG A 28 -6.47 -6.07 0.54
C ARG A 28 -7.37 -7.20 1.08
N ALA A 29 -7.03 -7.77 2.24
CA ALA A 29 -7.85 -8.77 2.90
C ALA A 29 -9.15 -8.14 3.45
N GLU A 30 -9.08 -6.92 3.98
CA GLU A 30 -10.23 -6.16 4.46
C GLU A 30 -11.07 -5.56 3.31
N TYR A 31 -10.40 -5.12 2.24
CA TYR A 31 -10.99 -4.40 1.11
C TYR A 31 -10.45 -4.95 -0.22
N PRO A 32 -11.05 -6.02 -0.79
CA PRO A 32 -10.58 -6.62 -2.04
C PRO A 32 -10.56 -5.64 -3.23
N GLU A 33 -11.48 -4.67 -3.24
CA GLU A 33 -11.53 -3.60 -4.24
C GLU A 33 -10.29 -2.70 -4.24
N PHE A 34 -9.52 -2.66 -3.15
CA PHE A 34 -8.26 -1.92 -3.07
C PHE A 34 -7.26 -2.39 -4.15
N GLY A 35 -7.23 -3.69 -4.43
CA GLY A 35 -6.40 -4.25 -5.51
C GLY A 35 -6.97 -3.99 -6.91
N ALA A 36 -8.30 -3.91 -7.04
CA ALA A 36 -8.96 -3.69 -8.32
C ALA A 36 -8.94 -2.20 -8.75
N GLU A 37 -9.12 -1.27 -7.81
CA GLU A 37 -9.24 0.16 -8.07
C GLU A 37 -7.89 0.89 -7.93
N ARG A 38 -6.89 0.46 -8.71
CA ARG A 38 -5.48 0.89 -8.64
C ARG A 38 -5.25 2.40 -8.50
N MET A 39 -5.99 3.21 -9.28
CA MET A 39 -5.81 4.67 -9.26
C MET A 39 -6.27 5.27 -7.92
N ARG A 40 -7.33 4.73 -7.31
CA ARG A 40 -7.81 5.16 -6.00
C ARG A 40 -6.90 4.66 -4.88
N ALA A 41 -6.43 3.42 -4.98
CA ALA A 41 -5.47 2.86 -4.03
C ALA A 41 -4.16 3.66 -4.01
N SER A 42 -3.66 4.06 -5.19
CA SER A 42 -2.46 4.90 -5.30
C SER A 42 -2.63 6.27 -4.64
N MET A 43 -3.81 6.89 -4.76
CA MET A 43 -4.12 8.14 -4.04
C MET A 43 -4.16 7.93 -2.53
N ALA A 44 -4.82 6.87 -2.07
CA ALA A 44 -4.89 6.53 -0.64
C ALA A 44 -3.50 6.29 -0.05
N LEU A 45 -2.64 5.53 -0.75
CA LEU A 45 -1.26 5.26 -0.35
C LEU A 45 -0.41 6.52 -0.28
N ARG A 46 -0.52 7.40 -1.29
CA ARG A 46 0.19 8.68 -1.30
C ARG A 46 -0.17 9.54 -0.10
N GLU A 47 -1.47 9.65 0.19
CA GLU A 47 -1.94 10.51 1.29
C GLU A 47 -1.74 9.90 2.68
N SER A 48 -1.83 8.57 2.80
CA SER A 48 -1.79 7.89 4.11
C SER A 48 -0.38 7.51 4.54
N LEU A 49 0.44 7.04 3.59
CA LEU A 49 1.79 6.58 3.85
C LEU A 49 2.85 7.58 3.38
N GLY A 50 2.47 8.61 2.62
CA GLY A 50 3.40 9.62 2.12
C GLY A 50 4.30 9.11 0.99
N LEU A 51 3.91 8.04 0.30
CA LEU A 51 4.80 7.39 -0.68
C LEU A 51 5.06 8.32 -1.89
N PRO A 52 6.33 8.54 -2.29
CA PRO A 52 6.68 9.18 -3.54
C PRO A 52 6.18 8.38 -4.75
N VAL A 53 6.01 9.07 -5.88
CA VAL A 53 5.48 8.50 -7.14
C VAL A 53 6.22 7.23 -7.57
N ARG A 54 7.55 7.19 -7.42
CA ARG A 54 8.35 6.01 -7.75
C ARG A 54 7.95 4.78 -6.92
N GLN A 55 7.68 4.96 -5.62
CA GLN A 55 7.24 3.88 -4.74
C GLN A 55 5.80 3.47 -5.04
N LEU A 56 4.93 4.42 -5.38
CA LEU A 56 3.57 4.10 -5.84
C LEU A 56 3.59 3.22 -7.10
N HIS A 57 4.48 3.48 -8.05
CA HIS A 57 4.65 2.59 -9.21
C HIS A 57 5.06 1.17 -8.81
N MET A 58 5.91 1.02 -7.79
CA MET A 58 6.28 -0.30 -7.27
C MET A 58 5.09 -1.01 -6.63
N VAL A 59 4.27 -0.29 -5.83
CA VAL A 59 3.05 -0.86 -5.25
C VAL A 59 2.06 -1.25 -6.35
N VAL A 60 1.88 -0.44 -7.39
CA VAL A 60 1.02 -0.78 -8.53
C VAL A 60 1.54 -2.02 -9.26
N GLY A 61 2.85 -2.11 -9.52
CA GLY A 61 3.43 -3.30 -10.14
C GLY A 61 3.27 -4.56 -9.28
N TRP A 62 3.35 -4.43 -7.96
CA TRP A 62 3.07 -5.52 -7.02
C TRP A 62 1.59 -5.94 -7.04
N LEU A 63 0.66 -4.97 -7.07
CA LEU A 63 -0.78 -5.26 -7.22
C LEU A 63 -1.12 -5.96 -8.54
N GLU A 64 -0.32 -5.74 -9.59
CA GLU A 64 -0.45 -6.43 -10.88
C GLU A 64 0.22 -7.81 -10.92
N GLY A 65 0.95 -8.19 -9.86
CA GLY A 65 1.72 -9.43 -9.81
C GLY A 65 3.01 -9.39 -10.64
N ASN A 66 3.43 -8.19 -11.08
CA ASN A 66 4.66 -7.97 -11.85
C ASN A 66 5.90 -7.78 -10.96
N ILE A 67 5.70 -7.58 -9.65
CA ILE A 67 6.74 -7.33 -8.66
C ILE A 67 6.49 -8.27 -7.49
N ASP A 68 7.51 -8.99 -7.07
CA ASP A 68 7.45 -9.86 -5.89
C ASP A 68 7.56 -9.08 -4.58
N ASP A 69 7.29 -9.76 -3.47
CA ASP A 69 7.26 -9.16 -2.14
C ASP A 69 8.63 -8.58 -1.73
N ASP A 70 9.74 -9.25 -2.08
CA ASP A 70 11.09 -8.81 -1.70
C ASP A 70 11.51 -7.56 -2.47
N ALA A 71 11.22 -7.51 -3.77
CA ALA A 71 11.43 -6.33 -4.60
C ALA A 71 10.58 -5.14 -4.13
N LEU A 72 9.36 -5.38 -3.66
CA LEU A 72 8.51 -4.34 -3.10
C LEU A 72 9.07 -3.81 -1.77
N ARG A 73 9.44 -4.69 -0.84
CA ARG A 73 10.05 -4.33 0.45
C ARG A 73 11.32 -3.49 0.27
N ALA A 74 12.19 -3.91 -0.65
CA ALA A 74 13.42 -3.19 -0.94
C ALA A 74 13.17 -1.78 -1.49
N ALA A 75 12.09 -1.60 -2.26
CA ALA A 75 11.77 -0.33 -2.89
C ALA A 75 10.96 0.62 -1.99
N VAL A 76 10.16 0.08 -1.08
CA VAL A 76 9.30 0.83 -0.17
C VAL A 76 9.65 0.48 1.29
N PRO A 77 10.81 0.95 1.79
CA PRO A 77 11.17 0.76 3.18
C PRO A 77 10.22 1.59 4.05
N LEU A 78 9.41 0.91 4.85
CA LEU A 78 8.77 1.53 6.01
C LEU A 78 9.79 1.45 7.15
N THR A 79 10.51 2.54 7.39
CA THR A 79 11.36 2.62 8.59
C THR A 79 10.48 2.50 9.83
N GLU A 80 10.96 1.76 10.85
CA GLU A 80 10.37 1.76 12.19
C GLU A 80 10.13 3.23 12.61
N ALA A 81 8.87 3.53 12.97
CA ALA A 81 8.43 4.87 13.33
C ALA A 81 8.98 5.33 14.69
#